data_AF-A0A3C1UD57-F1
#
_entry.id   AF-A0A3C1UD57-F1
#
_cell.length_a   1.000
_cell.length_b   1.000
_cell.length_c   1.000
_cell.angle_alpha   90.00
_cell.angle_beta   90.00
_cell.angle_gamma   90.00
#
_symmetry.space_group_name_H-M   'P 1'
#
loop_
_entity.id
_entity.type
_entity.pdbx_description
1 polymer ?
#
loop_
_entity_poly.entity_id
_entity_poly.type
_entity_poly.pdbx_seq_one_letter_code
_entity_poly.pdbx_strand_id
1 'polypeptide(L)'
;MKYAVYVEGKAELLFVADVLAKYSNYDPVVVGFRCINLNDDSFEYVQFPMQGDVETSRDFYQIVNVNNDGLVISKLRKDIPNLVKQGYEIIVGLRDVFSADYKLLCTHQQVNMELISEMHEVQSGQLNVVEGADVRLHYAIMEYETWMMALMGNYVSSKGGDFAKILEKIGIDPDSDFEQEIYHPYNKVQDVYKAVNERYGKHESDHLAFLASVSVADYEKLRHSGRCASFKHFIDSLLLNNN
;
A
#
# COMPACT_ATOMS: atom_id res chain seq x y z
N MET A 1 -8.81 -14.12 -12.67
CA MET A 1 -9.54 -14.12 -11.37
C MET A 1 -10.01 -12.70 -11.05
N LYS A 2 -10.92 -12.53 -10.09
CA LYS A 2 -11.36 -11.19 -9.64
C LYS A 2 -10.85 -10.85 -8.24
N TYR A 3 -10.23 -9.67 -8.13
CA TYR A 3 -9.67 -9.11 -6.90
C TYR A 3 -10.41 -7.84 -6.49
N ALA A 4 -10.68 -7.70 -5.19
CA ALA A 4 -11.13 -6.44 -4.62
C ALA A 4 -10.08 -5.95 -3.62
N VAL A 5 -9.48 -4.79 -3.85
CA VAL A 5 -8.43 -4.21 -3.01
C VAL A 5 -8.97 -2.94 -2.38
N TYR A 6 -9.11 -2.92 -1.06
CA TYR A 6 -9.56 -1.76 -0.30
C TYR A 6 -8.36 -1.11 0.36
N VAL A 7 -8.16 0.17 0.11
CA VAL A 7 -7.04 0.94 0.62
C VAL A 7 -7.52 2.18 1.35
N GLU A 8 -6.70 2.67 2.27
CA GLU A 8 -7.03 3.79 3.14
C GLU A 8 -7.18 5.11 2.38
N GLY A 9 -6.22 5.43 1.52
CA GLY A 9 -6.12 6.70 0.83
C GLY A 9 -5.71 6.60 -0.64
N LYS A 10 -5.49 7.78 -1.21
CA LYS A 10 -5.12 7.93 -2.63
C LYS A 10 -3.70 7.44 -2.92
N ALA A 11 -2.78 7.59 -1.97
CA ALA A 11 -1.38 7.20 -2.15
C ALA A 11 -1.26 5.69 -2.40
N GLU A 12 -1.93 4.90 -1.56
CA GLU A 12 -1.99 3.45 -1.62
C GLU A 12 -2.71 2.99 -2.89
N LEU A 13 -3.79 3.68 -3.30
CA LEU A 13 -4.50 3.37 -4.55
C LEU A 13 -3.57 3.52 -5.76
N LEU A 14 -2.83 4.62 -5.83
CA LEU A 14 -1.87 4.87 -6.91
C LEU A 14 -0.72 3.84 -6.87
N PHE A 15 -0.23 3.51 -5.68
CA PHE A 15 0.80 2.49 -5.49
C PHE A 15 0.35 1.12 -5.98
N VAL A 16 -0.84 0.65 -5.60
CA VAL A 16 -1.39 -0.64 -6.04
C VAL A 16 -1.53 -0.66 -7.57
N ALA A 17 -2.11 0.39 -8.15
CA ALA A 17 -2.27 0.48 -9.60
C ALA A 17 -0.93 0.43 -10.34
N ASP A 18 0.09 1.12 -9.82
CA ASP A 18 1.43 1.16 -10.40
C ASP A 18 2.16 -0.18 -10.31
N VAL A 19 2.06 -0.88 -9.16
CA VAL A 19 2.54 -2.26 -9.01
C VAL A 19 1.88 -3.17 -10.05
N LEU A 20 0.56 -3.19 -10.12
CA LEU A 20 -0.18 -4.04 -11.04
C LEU A 20 0.17 -3.78 -12.52
N ALA A 21 0.26 -2.50 -12.90
CA ALA A 21 0.64 -2.09 -14.24
C ALA A 21 2.07 -2.55 -14.57
N LYS A 22 3.05 -2.34 -13.69
CA LYS A 22 4.44 -2.69 -13.94
C LYS A 22 4.69 -4.20 -13.97
N TYR A 23 4.10 -4.95 -13.05
CA TYR A 23 4.24 -6.42 -13.01
C TYR A 23 3.58 -7.12 -14.21
N SER A 24 2.51 -6.53 -14.76
CA SER A 24 1.90 -7.00 -16.01
C SER A 24 2.63 -6.49 -17.26
N ASN A 25 3.72 -5.75 -17.11
CA ASN A 25 4.38 -5.03 -18.21
C ASN A 25 3.38 -4.19 -19.03
N TYR A 26 2.42 -3.58 -18.34
CA TYR A 26 1.34 -2.78 -18.88
C TYR A 26 0.44 -3.53 -19.88
N ASP A 27 0.43 -4.87 -19.84
CA ASP A 27 -0.39 -5.69 -20.72
C ASP A 27 -1.84 -5.76 -20.19
N PRO A 28 -2.81 -5.14 -20.90
CA PRO A 28 -4.21 -5.10 -20.48
C PRO A 28 -4.92 -6.46 -20.58
N VAL A 29 -4.32 -7.45 -21.25
CA VAL A 29 -4.86 -8.83 -21.31
C VAL A 29 -4.37 -9.64 -20.11
N VAL A 30 -3.21 -9.30 -19.53
CA VAL A 30 -2.68 -9.98 -18.35
C VAL A 30 -3.34 -9.45 -17.08
N VAL A 31 -3.35 -8.14 -16.89
CA VAL A 31 -4.00 -7.48 -15.75
C VAL A 31 -4.88 -6.34 -16.22
N GLY A 32 -6.13 -6.34 -15.75
CA GLY A 32 -7.03 -5.21 -15.81
C GLY A 32 -7.32 -4.68 -14.41
N PHE A 33 -7.53 -3.38 -14.28
CA PHE A 33 -7.97 -2.79 -13.03
C PHE A 33 -8.78 -1.51 -13.25
N ARG A 34 -9.67 -1.24 -12.29
CA ARG A 34 -10.39 0.02 -12.17
C ARG A 34 -10.24 0.58 -10.76
N CYS A 35 -10.16 1.90 -10.68
CA CYS A 35 -10.06 2.64 -9.43
C CYS A 35 -11.40 3.28 -9.06
N ILE A 36 -11.74 3.24 -7.77
CA ILE A 36 -12.99 3.77 -7.22
C ILE A 36 -12.67 4.61 -5.97
N ASN A 37 -13.22 5.81 -5.89
CA ASN A 37 -13.21 6.63 -4.67
C ASN A 37 -14.56 6.53 -3.96
N LEU A 38 -14.54 6.31 -2.65
CA LEU A 38 -15.73 6.44 -1.81
C LEU A 38 -15.90 7.89 -1.37
N ASN A 39 -17.04 8.49 -1.66
CA ASN A 39 -17.42 9.81 -1.17
C ASN A 39 -18.73 9.69 -0.36
N ASP A 40 -18.61 9.76 0.97
CA ASP A 40 -19.67 9.72 2.01
C ASP A 40 -20.67 8.54 1.92
N ASP A 41 -21.42 8.41 0.83
CA ASP A 41 -22.36 7.31 0.53
C ASP A 41 -22.48 6.97 -0.98
N SER A 42 -21.66 7.60 -1.83
CA SER A 42 -21.63 7.42 -3.27
C SER A 42 -20.25 6.92 -3.73
N PHE A 43 -20.24 6.20 -4.85
CA PHE A 43 -19.01 5.74 -5.48
C PHE A 43 -18.77 6.59 -6.71
N GLU A 44 -17.63 7.27 -6.76
CA GLU A 44 -17.15 7.91 -7.98
C GLU A 44 -16.10 7.02 -8.62
N TYR A 45 -16.34 6.65 -9.88
CA TYR A 45 -15.30 6.01 -10.68
C TYR A 45 -14.17 7.02 -10.88
N VAL A 46 -12.96 6.62 -10.47
CA VAL A 46 -11.78 7.42 -10.77
C VAL A 46 -11.45 7.18 -12.23
N GLN A 47 -11.37 8.26 -13.01
CA GLN A 47 -11.11 8.13 -14.44
C GLN A 47 -9.70 7.59 -14.73
N PHE A 48 -8.75 7.81 -13.81
CA PHE A 48 -7.38 7.32 -13.89
C PHE A 48 -6.80 7.06 -12.49
N PRO A 49 -5.95 6.04 -12.31
CA PRO A 49 -5.45 5.10 -13.32
C PRO A 49 -6.46 3.98 -13.65
N MET A 50 -6.38 3.44 -14.86
CA MET A 50 -7.19 2.29 -15.33
C MET A 50 -6.40 1.53 -16.41
N GLN A 51 -6.53 0.20 -16.44
CA GLN A 51 -5.93 -0.68 -17.46
C GLN A 51 -6.89 -1.84 -17.74
N GLY A 52 -6.97 -2.30 -18.99
CA GLY A 52 -7.79 -3.45 -19.37
C GLY A 52 -9.26 -3.37 -18.94
N ASP A 53 -9.94 -4.52 -18.93
CA ASP A 53 -11.32 -4.64 -18.48
C ASP A 53 -11.62 -6.02 -17.89
N VAL A 54 -12.78 -6.14 -17.23
CA VAL A 54 -13.18 -7.34 -16.50
C VAL A 54 -13.47 -8.56 -17.39
N GLU A 55 -13.74 -8.34 -18.68
CA GLU A 55 -14.12 -9.40 -19.62
C GLU A 55 -12.90 -9.96 -20.37
N THR A 56 -11.90 -9.11 -20.67
CA THR A 56 -10.72 -9.52 -21.46
C THR A 56 -9.49 -9.84 -20.63
N SER A 57 -9.39 -9.29 -19.42
CA SER A 57 -8.18 -9.46 -18.60
C SER A 57 -8.19 -10.81 -17.90
N ARG A 58 -7.04 -11.50 -17.90
CA ARG A 58 -6.85 -12.75 -17.14
C ARG A 58 -7.14 -12.53 -15.67
N ASP A 59 -6.55 -11.50 -15.08
CA ASP A 59 -6.78 -11.06 -13.69
C ASP A 59 -7.33 -9.64 -13.67
N PHE A 60 -8.43 -9.42 -12.94
CA PHE A 60 -9.10 -8.13 -12.85
C PHE A 60 -9.19 -7.63 -11.41
N TYR A 61 -8.81 -6.37 -11.19
CA TYR A 61 -8.78 -5.74 -9.88
C TYR A 61 -9.76 -4.56 -9.80
N GLN A 62 -10.57 -4.53 -8.75
CA GLN A 62 -11.24 -3.32 -8.30
C GLN A 62 -10.45 -2.74 -7.13
N ILE A 63 -9.86 -1.55 -7.32
CA ILE A 63 -9.11 -0.84 -6.28
C ILE A 63 -10.00 0.26 -5.71
N VAL A 64 -10.37 0.14 -4.44
CA VAL A 64 -11.29 1.03 -3.73
C VAL A 64 -10.50 1.84 -2.72
N ASN A 65 -10.38 3.14 -2.96
CA ASN A 65 -9.93 4.10 -1.98
C ASN A 65 -11.10 4.47 -1.06
N VAL A 66 -10.94 4.17 0.23
CA VAL A 66 -11.98 4.36 1.25
C VAL A 66 -12.07 5.82 1.71
N ASN A 67 -11.06 6.65 1.42
CA ASN A 67 -10.98 8.07 1.80
C ASN A 67 -11.18 8.32 3.31
N ASN A 68 -10.86 7.34 4.15
CA ASN A 68 -10.99 7.46 5.60
C ASN A 68 -10.21 6.39 6.36
N ASP A 69 -9.24 6.85 7.14
CA ASP A 69 -8.28 6.09 7.96
C ASP A 69 -8.92 5.06 8.89
N GLY A 70 -10.16 5.29 9.32
CA GLY A 70 -10.89 4.40 10.24
C GLY A 70 -11.85 3.41 9.57
N LEU A 71 -12.06 3.48 8.25
CA LEU A 71 -13.21 2.81 7.63
C LEU A 71 -12.87 1.57 6.80
N VAL A 72 -11.60 1.26 6.53
CA VAL A 72 -11.23 0.09 5.71
C VAL A 72 -11.89 -1.19 6.24
N ILE A 73 -11.79 -1.48 7.54
CA ILE A 73 -12.35 -2.70 8.15
C ILE A 73 -13.88 -2.68 8.13
N SER A 74 -14.49 -1.57 8.54
CA SER A 74 -15.95 -1.48 8.61
C SER A 74 -16.58 -1.59 7.22
N LYS A 75 -15.91 -1.05 6.20
CA LYS A 75 -16.30 -1.13 4.80
C LYS A 75 -16.12 -2.52 4.23
N LEU A 76 -14.96 -3.15 4.43
CA LEU A 76 -14.73 -4.55 4.05
C LEU A 76 -15.78 -5.46 4.69
N ARG A 77 -16.00 -5.34 6.00
CA ARG A 77 -17.01 -6.13 6.73
C ARG A 77 -18.41 -6.01 6.10
N LYS A 78 -18.79 -4.82 5.62
CA LYS A 78 -20.07 -4.58 4.94
C LYS A 78 -20.10 -5.17 3.52
N ASP A 79 -19.01 -5.01 2.77
CA ASP A 79 -18.98 -5.28 1.33
C ASP A 79 -18.64 -6.74 0.99
N ILE A 80 -17.86 -7.45 1.81
CA ILE A 80 -17.39 -8.83 1.56
C ILE A 80 -18.53 -9.76 1.09
N PRO A 81 -19.69 -9.88 1.78
CA PRO A 81 -20.74 -10.80 1.34
C PRO A 81 -21.30 -10.49 -0.07
N ASN A 82 -21.28 -9.22 -0.47
CA ASN A 82 -21.73 -8.80 -1.79
C ASN A 82 -20.62 -8.99 -2.85
N LEU A 83 -19.36 -8.75 -2.50
CA LEU A 83 -18.21 -9.01 -3.37
C LEU A 83 -18.13 -10.49 -3.75
N VAL A 84 -18.30 -11.39 -2.78
CA VAL A 84 -18.33 -12.84 -3.05
C VAL A 84 -19.46 -13.21 -4.03
N LYS A 85 -20.67 -12.63 -3.86
CA LYS A 85 -21.78 -12.83 -4.81
C LYS A 85 -21.49 -12.31 -6.21
N GLN A 86 -20.63 -11.31 -6.34
CA GLN A 86 -20.18 -10.77 -7.63
C GLN A 86 -19.01 -11.56 -8.25
N GLY A 87 -18.55 -12.62 -7.57
CA GLY A 87 -17.47 -13.50 -8.02
C GLY A 87 -16.08 -12.94 -7.75
N TYR A 88 -15.92 -12.03 -6.79
CA TYR A 88 -14.58 -11.68 -6.29
C TYR A 88 -14.05 -12.83 -5.43
N GLU A 89 -12.93 -13.39 -5.85
CA GLU A 89 -12.32 -14.58 -5.25
C GLU A 89 -11.28 -14.21 -4.20
N ILE A 90 -10.65 -13.04 -4.35
CA ILE A 90 -9.61 -12.55 -3.45
C ILE A 90 -9.97 -11.12 -3.03
N ILE A 91 -10.03 -10.88 -1.72
CA ILE A 91 -10.39 -9.59 -1.15
C ILE A 91 -9.26 -9.16 -0.21
N VAL A 92 -8.62 -8.04 -0.54
CA VAL A 92 -7.45 -7.54 0.17
C VAL A 92 -7.77 -6.18 0.80
N GLY A 93 -7.51 -6.04 2.09
CA GLY A 93 -7.51 -4.75 2.78
C GLY A 93 -6.09 -4.29 3.05
N LEU A 94 -5.80 -3.01 2.81
CA LEU A 94 -4.58 -2.33 3.24
C LEU A 94 -4.96 -1.10 4.06
N ARG A 95 -4.33 -0.97 5.21
CA ARG A 95 -4.47 0.22 6.07
C ARG A 95 -3.16 0.56 6.77
N ASP A 96 -3.06 1.79 7.22
CA ASP A 96 -1.95 2.24 8.03
C ASP A 96 -2.13 1.80 9.49
N VAL A 97 -1.02 1.48 10.15
CA VAL A 97 -1.02 1.22 11.60
C VAL A 97 -1.22 2.52 12.37
N PHE A 98 -0.60 3.62 11.92
CA PHE A 98 -0.50 4.91 12.63
C PHE A 98 -1.84 5.65 12.68
N SER A 99 -2.77 5.07 13.43
CA SER A 99 -4.15 5.48 13.59
C SER A 99 -4.40 6.04 14.99
N ALA A 100 -5.61 6.57 15.22
CA ALA A 100 -6.05 6.97 16.56
C ALA A 100 -6.01 5.79 17.55
N ASP A 101 -6.38 4.59 17.11
CA ASP A 101 -6.37 3.39 17.94
C ASP A 101 -4.95 3.03 18.40
N TYR A 102 -3.99 3.04 17.48
CA TYR A 102 -2.59 2.77 17.83
C TYR A 102 -2.04 3.82 18.81
N LYS A 103 -2.33 5.10 18.59
CA LYS A 103 -1.90 6.19 19.49
C LYS A 103 -2.53 6.10 20.88
N LEU A 104 -3.73 5.54 20.99
CA LEU A 104 -4.40 5.32 22.26
C LEU A 104 -3.77 4.16 23.04
N LEU A 105 -3.38 3.09 22.35
CA LEU A 105 -2.84 1.87 22.94
C LEU A 105 -1.33 1.93 23.18
N CYS A 106 -0.57 2.52 22.25
CA CYS A 106 0.87 2.72 22.38
C CYS A 106 1.17 4.10 22.98
N THR A 107 1.42 4.13 24.28
CA THR A 107 1.69 5.37 25.02
C THR A 107 3.09 5.96 24.77
N HIS A 108 3.98 5.19 24.13
CA HIS A 108 5.32 5.62 23.75
C HIS A 108 5.39 5.88 22.25
N GLN A 109 6.16 6.89 21.84
CA GLN A 109 6.38 7.22 20.43
C GLN A 109 7.38 6.25 19.78
N GLN A 110 6.99 4.98 19.66
CA GLN A 110 7.79 3.91 19.09
C GLN A 110 6.93 2.92 18.31
N VAL A 111 7.57 2.15 17.42
CA VAL A 111 6.93 0.99 16.81
C VAL A 111 6.87 -0.13 17.83
N ASN A 112 5.69 -0.71 18.04
CA ASN A 112 5.47 -1.85 18.92
C ASN A 112 4.85 -3.00 18.11
N MET A 113 5.70 -3.90 17.62
CA MET A 113 5.29 -5.01 16.76
C MET A 113 4.36 -6.01 17.45
N GLU A 114 4.48 -6.19 18.76
CA GLU A 114 3.59 -7.05 19.54
C GLU A 114 2.16 -6.48 19.54
N LEU A 115 2.02 -5.20 19.89
CA LEU A 115 0.74 -4.50 19.83
C LEU A 115 0.15 -4.50 18.41
N ILE A 116 0.99 -4.28 17.38
CA ILE A 116 0.54 -4.31 15.99
C ILE A 116 -0.03 -5.68 15.63
N SER A 117 0.64 -6.76 16.07
CA SER A 117 0.16 -8.13 15.86
C SER A 117 -1.17 -8.38 16.57
N GLU A 118 -1.32 -7.94 17.82
CA GLU A 118 -2.59 -8.06 18.57
C GLU A 118 -3.73 -7.30 17.89
N MET A 119 -3.46 -6.07 17.44
CA MET A 119 -4.43 -5.27 16.69
C MET A 119 -4.84 -5.95 15.40
N HIS A 120 -3.87 -6.54 14.67
CA HIS A 120 -4.13 -7.29 13.43
C HIS A 120 -5.03 -8.49 13.67
N GLU A 121 -4.77 -9.29 14.70
CA GLU A 121 -5.60 -10.45 15.02
C GLU A 121 -7.04 -10.05 15.35
N VAL A 122 -7.22 -9.07 16.22
CA VAL A 122 -8.54 -8.56 16.61
C VAL A 122 -9.31 -8.03 15.40
N GLN A 123 -8.66 -7.23 14.55
CA GLN A 123 -9.30 -6.58 13.41
C GLN A 123 -9.60 -7.54 12.27
N SER A 124 -8.72 -8.51 12.03
CA SER A 124 -8.96 -9.59 11.08
C SER A 124 -10.17 -10.44 11.51
N GLY A 125 -10.31 -10.71 12.82
CA GLY A 125 -11.46 -11.41 13.38
C GLY A 125 -12.80 -10.66 13.27
N GLN A 126 -12.79 -9.36 12.95
CA GLN A 126 -14.02 -8.57 12.73
C GLN A 126 -14.56 -8.66 11.30
N LEU A 127 -13.79 -9.22 10.37
CA LEU A 127 -14.21 -9.34 8.97
C LEU A 127 -15.27 -10.42 8.82
N ASN A 128 -16.32 -10.13 8.05
CA ASN A 128 -17.39 -11.07 7.73
C ASN A 128 -16.93 -12.07 6.66
N VAL A 129 -15.93 -12.88 6.97
CA VAL A 129 -15.42 -13.89 6.05
C VAL A 129 -16.51 -14.92 5.80
N VAL A 130 -16.94 -15.02 4.55
CA VAL A 130 -17.91 -16.01 4.08
C VAL A 130 -17.18 -16.97 3.14
N GLU A 131 -17.68 -18.20 3.04
CA GLU A 131 -17.16 -19.17 2.09
C GLU A 131 -17.24 -18.62 0.66
N GLY A 132 -16.21 -18.88 -0.14
CA GLY A 132 -16.14 -18.48 -1.55
C GLY A 132 -15.19 -17.33 -1.87
N ALA A 133 -14.52 -16.74 -0.89
CA ALA A 133 -13.40 -15.82 -1.12
C ALA A 133 -12.30 -15.93 -0.07
N ASP A 134 -11.07 -15.68 -0.50
CA ASP A 134 -9.91 -15.50 0.37
C ASP A 134 -9.81 -14.03 0.79
N VAL A 135 -10.00 -13.75 2.08
CA VAL A 135 -10.03 -12.39 2.63
C VAL A 135 -8.78 -12.14 3.47
N ARG A 136 -8.03 -11.09 3.14
CA ARG A 136 -6.73 -10.80 3.74
C ARG A 136 -6.63 -9.35 4.16
N LEU A 137 -6.35 -9.10 5.43
CA LEU A 137 -6.05 -7.77 5.95
C LEU A 137 -4.53 -7.60 6.06
N HIS A 138 -4.01 -6.53 5.50
CA HIS A 138 -2.61 -6.13 5.57
C HIS A 138 -2.47 -4.74 6.17
N TYR A 139 -1.32 -4.50 6.79
CA TYR A 139 -0.92 -3.19 7.27
C TYR A 139 0.29 -2.67 6.51
N ALA A 140 0.34 -1.36 6.28
CA ALA A 140 1.60 -0.66 6.16
C ALA A 140 2.04 -0.24 7.56
N ILE A 141 3.22 -0.71 7.99
CA ILE A 141 3.71 -0.44 9.34
C ILE A 141 3.98 1.05 9.50
N MET A 142 3.34 1.61 10.52
CA MET A 142 3.12 3.04 10.72
C MET A 142 2.33 3.67 9.58
N GLU A 143 2.92 3.92 8.43
CA GLU A 143 2.25 4.53 7.27
C GLU A 143 2.78 3.90 5.97
N TYR A 144 2.03 4.01 4.87
CA TYR A 144 2.52 3.70 3.52
C TYR A 144 3.89 4.34 3.22
N GLU A 145 4.16 5.52 3.78
CA GLU A 145 5.44 6.19 3.64
C GLU A 145 6.66 5.34 4.08
N THR A 146 6.48 4.34 4.95
CA THR A 146 7.55 3.39 5.29
C THR A 146 8.02 2.58 4.07
N TRP A 147 7.08 2.13 3.24
CA TRP A 147 7.41 1.43 2.00
C TRP A 147 7.98 2.37 0.96
N MET A 148 7.41 3.58 0.88
CA MET A 148 7.92 4.63 0.01
C MET A 148 9.40 4.90 0.31
N MET A 149 9.76 5.14 1.58
CA MET A 149 11.14 5.31 2.06
C MET A 149 12.06 4.19 1.55
N ALA A 150 11.66 2.93 1.70
CA ALA A 150 12.48 1.79 1.28
C ALA A 150 12.72 1.73 -0.24
N LEU A 151 11.91 2.42 -1.05
CA LEU A 151 11.96 2.46 -2.51
C LEU A 151 12.50 3.78 -3.09
N MET A 152 12.87 4.76 -2.27
CA MET A 152 13.26 6.11 -2.75
C MET A 152 14.62 6.18 -3.45
N GLY A 153 15.40 5.10 -3.51
CA GLY A 153 16.77 5.12 -4.01
C GLY A 153 16.90 5.71 -5.42
N ASN A 154 16.06 5.28 -6.36
CA ASN A 154 16.09 5.79 -7.73
C ASN A 154 15.55 7.22 -7.84
N TYR A 155 14.50 7.55 -7.07
CA TYR A 155 14.00 8.92 -6.97
C TYR A 155 15.12 9.88 -6.55
N VAL A 156 15.81 9.57 -5.46
CA VAL A 156 16.91 10.38 -4.92
C VAL A 156 18.07 10.47 -5.91
N SER A 157 18.45 9.35 -6.53
CA SER A 157 19.52 9.32 -7.53
C SER A 157 19.21 10.19 -8.74
N SER A 158 17.95 10.21 -9.20
CA SER A 158 17.49 11.06 -10.30
C SER A 158 17.62 12.57 -10.01
N LYS A 159 17.68 12.93 -8.73
CA LYS A 159 17.88 14.31 -8.24
C LYS A 159 19.35 14.61 -7.90
N GLY A 160 20.27 13.69 -8.21
CA GLY A 160 21.70 13.82 -7.91
C GLY A 160 22.06 13.57 -6.44
N GLY A 161 21.15 12.99 -5.65
CA GLY A 161 21.39 12.61 -4.27
C GLY A 161 22.02 11.23 -4.12
N ASP A 162 22.62 10.98 -2.95
CA ASP A 162 23.11 9.66 -2.54
C ASP A 162 22.21 9.17 -1.39
N PHE A 163 21.38 8.17 -1.68
CA PHE A 163 20.32 7.77 -0.76
C PHE A 163 20.85 7.21 0.57
N ALA A 164 21.89 6.38 0.53
CA ALA A 164 22.48 5.81 1.74
C ALA A 164 23.04 6.92 2.64
N LYS A 165 23.77 7.90 2.07
CA LYS A 165 24.28 9.05 2.84
C LYS A 165 23.17 9.95 3.38
N ILE A 166 22.03 10.03 2.70
CA ILE A 166 20.87 10.80 3.19
C ILE A 166 20.26 10.08 4.39
N LEU A 167 20.04 8.77 4.31
CA LEU A 167 19.53 7.96 5.42
C LEU A 167 20.40 8.11 6.68
N GLU A 168 21.72 7.94 6.54
CA GLU A 168 22.67 8.12 7.65
C GLU A 168 22.56 9.51 8.29
N LYS A 169 22.45 10.57 7.46
CA LYS A 169 22.31 11.96 7.95
C LYS A 169 21.02 12.21 8.71
N ILE A 170 19.94 11.51 8.37
CA ILE A 170 18.65 11.62 9.05
C ILE A 170 18.49 10.58 10.17
N GLY A 171 19.58 9.88 10.50
CA GLY A 171 19.67 8.92 11.60
C GLY A 171 18.92 7.63 11.34
N ILE A 172 18.95 7.13 10.10
CA ILE A 172 18.39 5.83 9.72
C ILE A 172 19.53 4.96 9.18
N ASP A 173 19.64 3.73 9.67
CA ASP A 173 20.55 2.74 9.11
C ASP A 173 20.03 2.25 7.74
N PRO A 174 20.79 2.39 6.63
CA PRO A 174 20.37 1.92 5.31
C PRO A 174 20.04 0.43 5.23
N ASP A 175 20.59 -0.39 6.11
CA ASP A 175 20.43 -1.84 6.10
C ASP A 175 19.44 -2.36 7.15
N SER A 176 18.80 -1.47 7.92
CA SER A 176 17.83 -1.86 8.95
C SER A 176 16.46 -2.26 8.39
N ASP A 177 15.68 -2.88 9.27
CA ASP A 177 14.24 -3.04 9.11
C ASP A 177 13.55 -1.69 9.38
N PHE A 178 13.07 -1.08 8.29
CA PHE A 178 12.43 0.23 8.31
C PHE A 178 11.12 0.21 9.10
N GLU A 179 10.44 -0.93 9.11
CA GLU A 179 9.18 -1.09 9.83
C GLU A 179 9.39 -1.09 11.34
N GLN A 180 10.57 -1.47 11.83
CA GLN A 180 10.89 -1.44 13.26
C GLN A 180 11.52 -0.11 13.72
N GLU A 181 12.26 0.55 12.85
CA GLU A 181 13.01 1.77 13.21
C GLU A 181 12.19 3.06 13.07
N ILE A 182 11.30 3.12 12.07
CA ILE A 182 10.69 4.40 11.65
C ILE A 182 9.29 4.59 12.26
N TYR A 183 9.23 5.35 13.36
CA TYR A 183 7.95 5.70 14.00
C TYR A 183 7.16 6.81 13.27
N HIS A 184 7.81 7.76 12.60
CA HIS A 184 7.15 8.84 11.86
C HIS A 184 7.59 8.85 10.40
N PRO A 185 7.11 7.90 9.56
CA PRO A 185 7.56 7.75 8.19
C PRO A 185 7.32 9.00 7.34
N TYR A 186 6.16 9.66 7.49
CA TYR A 186 5.89 10.93 6.80
C TYR A 186 7.00 11.96 6.99
N ASN A 187 7.41 12.21 8.24
CA ASN A 187 8.46 13.19 8.55
C ASN A 187 9.79 12.79 7.92
N LYS A 188 10.11 11.49 7.91
CA LYS A 188 11.35 10.98 7.30
C LYS A 188 11.34 11.12 5.77
N VAL A 189 10.20 10.88 5.11
CA VAL A 189 10.05 11.17 3.67
C VAL A 189 10.28 12.65 3.41
N GLN A 190 9.73 13.55 4.23
CA GLN A 190 9.97 14.99 4.08
C GLN A 190 11.45 15.35 4.21
N ASP A 191 12.18 14.75 5.15
CA ASP A 191 13.62 14.97 5.30
C ASP A 191 14.40 14.50 4.07
N VAL A 192 14.04 13.35 3.47
CA VAL A 192 14.67 12.85 2.24
C VAL A 192 14.41 13.79 1.06
N TYR A 193 13.15 14.23 0.86
CA TYR A 193 12.83 15.21 -0.20
C TYR A 193 13.61 16.50 -0.02
N LYS A 194 13.66 17.02 1.21
CA LYS A 194 14.40 18.23 1.53
C LYS A 194 15.90 18.09 1.24
N ALA A 195 16.49 16.92 1.48
CA ALA A 195 17.90 16.65 1.20
C ALA A 195 18.25 16.73 -0.30
N VAL A 196 17.26 16.55 -1.19
CA VAL A 196 17.41 16.71 -2.65
C VAL A 196 16.77 18.00 -3.17
N ASN A 197 16.54 18.99 -2.30
CA ASN A 197 15.94 20.30 -2.60
C ASN A 197 14.50 20.26 -3.13
N GLU A 198 13.77 19.19 -2.82
CA GLU A 198 12.35 19.02 -3.15
C GLU A 198 11.49 19.18 -1.89
N ARG A 199 10.17 19.16 -2.07
CA ARG A 199 9.19 19.16 -0.96
C ARG A 199 8.21 18.02 -1.15
N TYR A 200 7.83 17.39 -0.04
CA TYR A 200 6.80 16.37 0.01
C TYR A 200 5.61 16.87 0.84
N GLY A 201 4.42 16.87 0.25
CA GLY A 201 3.18 17.34 0.87
C GLY A 201 2.03 16.34 0.79
N LYS A 202 2.32 15.06 0.51
CA LYS A 202 1.32 14.01 0.21
C LYS A 202 0.38 14.40 -0.95
N HIS A 203 0.87 15.18 -1.92
CA HIS A 203 0.09 15.50 -3.10
C HIS A 203 0.17 14.34 -4.10
N GLU A 204 -0.90 14.13 -4.88
CA GLU A 204 -0.92 13.13 -5.96
C GLU A 204 0.29 13.26 -6.90
N SER A 205 0.68 14.49 -7.25
CA SER A 205 1.86 14.75 -8.06
C SER A 205 3.16 14.22 -7.43
N ASP A 206 3.27 14.29 -6.10
CA ASP A 206 4.44 13.82 -5.36
C ASP A 206 4.54 12.31 -5.47
N HIS A 207 3.41 11.61 -5.28
CA HIS A 207 3.32 10.15 -5.40
C HIS A 207 3.58 9.69 -6.83
N LEU A 208 2.98 10.34 -7.83
CA LEU A 208 3.20 9.99 -9.24
C LEU A 208 4.67 10.18 -9.66
N ALA A 209 5.31 11.27 -9.23
CA ALA A 209 6.72 11.52 -9.50
C ALA A 209 7.62 10.46 -8.82
N PHE A 210 7.30 10.08 -7.59
CA PHE A 210 7.97 8.98 -6.90
C PHE A 210 7.78 7.65 -7.63
N LEU A 211 6.53 7.24 -7.90
CA LEU A 211 6.20 5.97 -8.54
C LEU A 211 6.83 5.86 -9.93
N ALA A 212 6.88 6.94 -10.71
CA ALA A 212 7.55 6.96 -12.01
C ALA A 212 9.05 6.59 -11.94
N SER A 213 9.70 6.74 -10.78
CA SER A 213 11.11 6.38 -10.57
C SER A 213 11.33 4.93 -10.12
N VAL A 214 10.27 4.21 -9.74
CA VAL A 214 10.36 2.84 -9.20
C VAL A 214 10.17 1.83 -10.33
N SER A 215 10.95 0.76 -10.37
CA SER A 215 10.83 -0.34 -11.34
C SER A 215 10.34 -1.63 -10.68
N VAL A 216 9.97 -2.63 -11.49
CA VAL A 216 9.69 -3.99 -10.99
C VAL A 216 10.89 -4.56 -10.22
N ALA A 217 12.11 -4.28 -10.68
CA ALA A 217 13.32 -4.74 -10.00
C ALA A 217 13.48 -4.13 -8.60
N ASP A 218 13.05 -2.88 -8.39
CA ASP A 218 13.08 -2.24 -7.08
C ASP A 218 12.04 -2.86 -6.14
N TYR A 219 10.83 -3.14 -6.64
CA TYR A 219 9.83 -3.87 -5.86
C TYR A 219 10.30 -5.27 -5.47
N GLU A 220 10.88 -6.01 -6.41
CA GLU A 220 11.39 -7.35 -6.14
C GLU A 220 12.59 -7.34 -5.18
N LYS A 221 13.45 -6.33 -5.28
CA LYS A 221 14.53 -6.11 -4.31
C LYS A 221 13.97 -5.89 -2.92
N LEU A 222 12.96 -5.01 -2.76
CA LEU A 222 12.35 -4.76 -1.45
C LEU A 222 11.65 -6.01 -0.91
N ARG A 223 10.85 -6.69 -1.74
CA ARG A 223 10.13 -7.93 -1.43
C ARG A 223 11.02 -9.01 -0.82
N HIS A 224 12.30 -9.05 -1.23
CA HIS A 224 13.29 -10.03 -0.78
C HIS A 224 14.36 -9.48 0.18
N SER A 225 14.28 -8.20 0.57
CA SER A 225 15.33 -7.54 1.38
C SER A 225 15.24 -7.78 2.88
N GLY A 226 14.06 -8.15 3.39
CA GLY A 226 13.79 -8.19 4.83
C GLY A 226 13.63 -6.80 5.49
N ARG A 227 13.69 -5.71 4.74
CA ARG A 227 13.59 -4.34 5.26
C ARG A 227 12.16 -3.86 5.54
N CYS A 228 11.19 -4.50 4.89
CA CYS A 228 9.75 -4.27 5.07
C CYS A 228 9.01 -5.61 4.89
N ALA A 229 8.75 -6.32 5.98
CA ALA A 229 8.04 -7.60 5.92
C ALA A 229 6.58 -7.41 5.49
N SER A 230 5.93 -6.34 5.96
CA SER A 230 4.53 -6.07 5.62
C SER A 230 4.33 -5.78 4.12
N PHE A 231 5.29 -5.10 3.49
CA PHE A 231 5.33 -4.91 2.03
C PHE A 231 5.34 -6.26 1.30
N LYS A 232 6.26 -7.17 1.68
CA LYS A 232 6.35 -8.50 1.06
C LYS A 232 5.02 -9.23 1.12
N HIS A 233 4.42 -9.30 2.32
CA HIS A 233 3.16 -10.00 2.52
C HIS A 233 2.01 -9.40 1.69
N PHE A 234 1.96 -8.07 1.57
CA PHE A 234 0.96 -7.40 0.74
C PHE A 234 1.15 -7.71 -0.75
N ILE A 235 2.37 -7.60 -1.27
CA ILE A 235 2.68 -7.90 -2.68
C ILE A 235 2.40 -9.38 -3.02
N ASP A 236 2.77 -10.30 -2.12
CA ASP A 236 2.46 -11.73 -2.28
C ASP A 236 0.96 -11.97 -2.40
N SER A 237 0.14 -11.21 -1.66
CA SER A 237 -1.32 -11.30 -1.76
C SER A 237 -1.89 -10.71 -3.04
N LEU A 238 -1.28 -9.65 -3.57
CA LEU A 238 -1.71 -9.04 -4.82
C LEU A 238 -1.35 -9.87 -6.04
N LEU A 239 -0.21 -10.57 -6.03
CA LEU A 239 0.41 -11.16 -7.22
C LEU A 239 0.44 -12.70 -7.26
N LEU A 240 -0.46 -13.37 -6.53
CA LEU A 240 -0.46 -14.82 -6.27
C LEU A 240 -0.16 -15.77 -7.45
N ASN A 241 -0.30 -15.33 -8.70
CA ASN A 241 -0.12 -16.14 -9.92
C ASN A 241 1.02 -15.70 -10.85
N ASN A 242 1.92 -14.81 -10.43
CA ASN A 242 3.01 -14.30 -11.30
C ASN A 242 4.38 -14.98 -11.08
N ASN A 243 4.41 -16.17 -10.47
CA ASN A 243 5.61 -17.02 -10.36
C ASN A 243 5.56 -18.20 -11.33
#